data_AF-A0A1H1NAQ4-F1
#
_entry.id   AF-A0A1H1NAQ4-F1
#
_cell.length_a   1.000
_cell.length_b   1.000
_cell.length_c   1.000
_cell.angle_alpha   90.00
_cell.angle_beta   90.00
_cell.angle_gamma   90.00
#
_symmetry.space_group_name_H-M   'P 1'
#
loop_
_entity.id
_entity.type
_entity.pdbx_description
1 polymer ?
#
loop_
_entity_poly.entity_id
_entity_poly.type
_entity_poly.pdbx_seq_one_letter_code
_entity_poly.pdbx_strand_id
1 'polypeptide(L)'
;MVRRVGRPGLIGTMARTAVISGTATAVSGGVQRRQMNRQQANYEEQQRAAAEEQARMQAAAQQAAAQQAAAQQVPAAQAPAQVTSAGGGDDLMAQLERLAQLKSSGILSDAEFAAAKAKLLG
;
A
#
# COMPACT_ATOMS: atom_id res chain seq x y z
N MET A 1 -10.66 9.33 81.97
CA MET A 1 -11.72 10.04 81.21
C MET A 1 -11.38 9.99 79.72
N VAL A 2 -11.94 9.04 78.98
CA VAL A 2 -11.62 8.82 77.56
C VAL A 2 -12.57 9.68 76.70
N ARG A 3 -12.01 10.68 76.00
CA ARG A 3 -12.76 11.51 75.05
C ARG A 3 -13.08 10.69 73.79
N ARG A 4 -14.38 10.63 73.44
CA ARG A 4 -14.89 9.93 72.26
C ARG A 4 -14.37 10.60 71.00
N VAL A 5 -13.70 9.83 70.14
CA VAL A 5 -13.31 10.23 68.78
C VAL A 5 -14.58 10.40 67.95
N GLY A 6 -14.71 11.59 67.34
CA GLY A 6 -15.86 12.01 66.55
C GLY A 6 -16.15 11.06 65.39
N ARG A 7 -17.42 10.65 65.30
CA ARG A 7 -17.94 9.87 64.18
C ARG A 7 -17.78 10.71 62.90
N PRO A 8 -17.32 10.14 61.78
CA PRO A 8 -17.17 10.87 60.53
C PRO A 8 -18.55 11.39 60.10
N GLY A 9 -18.72 12.71 60.14
CA GLY A 9 -19.98 13.35 59.78
C GLY A 9 -20.25 13.25 58.28
N LEU A 10 -21.54 13.31 57.93
CA LEU A 10 -22.06 13.28 56.54
C LEU A 10 -21.39 14.31 55.60
N ILE A 11 -20.82 15.37 56.16
CA ILE A 11 -20.06 16.40 55.44
C ILE A 11 -18.72 15.83 54.93
N GLY A 12 -18.04 14.99 55.72
CA GLY A 12 -16.80 14.34 55.31
C GLY A 12 -17.00 13.31 54.20
N THR A 13 -18.16 12.65 54.17
CA THR A 13 -18.51 11.72 53.10
C THR A 13 -18.86 12.44 51.79
N MET A 14 -19.63 13.54 51.85
CA MET A 14 -20.00 14.32 50.66
C MET A 14 -18.81 15.04 50.01
N ALA A 15 -17.88 15.58 50.81
CA ALA A 15 -16.66 16.20 50.29
C ALA A 15 -15.75 15.18 49.59
N ARG A 16 -15.69 13.94 50.09
CA ARG A 16 -14.83 12.89 49.53
C ARG A 16 -15.37 12.34 48.20
N THR A 17 -16.70 12.25 48.03
CA THR A 17 -17.31 11.87 46.73
C THR A 17 -17.09 12.94 45.67
N ALA A 18 -17.16 14.23 46.00
CA ALA A 18 -16.96 15.32 45.04
C ALA A 18 -15.54 15.37 44.46
N VAL A 19 -14.52 15.09 45.29
CA VAL A 19 -13.11 15.03 44.83
C VAL A 19 -12.86 13.77 43.99
N ILE A 20 -13.40 12.63 44.42
CA ILE A 20 -13.26 11.35 43.69
C ILE A 20 -13.99 11.40 42.34
N SER A 21 -15.22 11.93 42.30
CA SER A 21 -15.99 12.09 41.06
C SER A 21 -15.41 13.17 40.14
N GLY A 22 -14.88 14.26 40.70
CA GLY A 22 -14.22 15.33 39.94
C GLY A 22 -12.98 14.85 39.17
N THR A 23 -12.18 13.94 39.76
CA THR A 23 -11.06 13.31 39.06
C THR A 23 -11.48 12.16 38.14
N ALA A 24 -12.60 11.48 38.43
CA ALA A 24 -13.12 10.42 37.59
C ALA A 24 -13.58 10.95 36.22
N THR A 25 -14.22 12.13 36.16
CA THR A 25 -14.61 12.77 34.90
C THR A 25 -13.40 13.29 34.11
N ALA A 26 -12.34 13.76 34.78
CA ALA A 26 -11.11 14.20 34.13
C ALA A 26 -10.32 13.04 33.50
N VAL A 27 -10.26 11.88 34.18
CA VAL A 27 -9.57 10.68 33.68
C VAL A 27 -10.38 9.96 32.60
N SER A 28 -11.71 9.85 32.74
CA SER A 28 -12.57 9.24 31.71
C SER A 28 -12.67 10.11 30.45
N GLY A 29 -12.75 11.43 30.60
CA GLY A 29 -12.68 12.37 29.48
C GLY A 29 -11.35 12.31 28.73
N GLY A 30 -10.24 12.10 29.43
CA GLY A 30 -8.92 11.92 28.83
C GLY A 30 -8.80 10.64 28.00
N VAL A 31 -9.31 9.51 28.50
CA VAL A 31 -9.32 8.23 27.78
C VAL A 31 -10.27 8.30 26.58
N GLN A 32 -11.47 8.87 26.73
CA GLN A 32 -12.43 9.03 25.65
C GLN A 32 -11.90 9.95 24.53
N ARG A 33 -11.24 11.06 24.88
CA ARG A 33 -10.57 11.93 23.92
C ARG A 33 -9.39 11.24 23.24
N ARG A 34 -8.60 10.45 23.97
CA ARG A 34 -7.50 9.67 23.38
C ARG A 34 -8.00 8.56 22.46
N GLN A 35 -9.13 7.92 22.78
CA GLN A 35 -9.77 6.92 21.94
C GLN A 35 -10.40 7.55 20.68
N MET A 36 -10.96 8.76 20.79
CA MET A 36 -11.49 9.51 19.66
C MET A 36 -10.37 10.02 18.74
N ASN A 37 -9.26 10.51 19.29
CA ASN A 37 -8.07 10.88 18.51
C ASN A 37 -7.45 9.68 17.78
N ARG A 38 -7.37 8.50 18.43
CA ARG A 38 -6.90 7.28 17.74
C ARG A 38 -7.83 6.88 16.60
N GLN A 39 -9.14 6.98 16.79
CA GLN A 39 -10.09 6.69 15.72
C GLN A 39 -9.93 7.68 14.56
N GLN A 40 -9.81 8.99 14.83
CA GLN A 40 -9.56 9.99 13.79
C GLN A 40 -8.25 9.72 13.04
N ALA A 41 -7.16 9.43 13.75
CA ALA A 41 -5.88 9.09 13.13
C ALA A 41 -6.00 7.87 12.20
N ASN A 42 -6.66 6.80 12.66
CA ASN A 42 -6.87 5.60 11.85
C ASN A 42 -7.74 5.87 10.59
N TYR A 43 -8.73 6.76 10.71
CA TYR A 43 -9.58 7.17 9.58
C TYR A 43 -8.82 8.03 8.56
N GLU A 44 -7.99 8.97 9.02
CA GLU A 44 -7.11 9.76 8.13
C GLU A 44 -6.08 8.89 7.43
N GLU A 45 -5.51 7.91 8.14
CA GLU A 45 -4.51 7.01 7.58
C GLU A 45 -5.12 6.10 6.49
N GLN A 46 -6.33 5.58 6.70
CA GLN A 46 -7.07 4.84 5.66
C GLN A 46 -7.40 5.72 4.44
N GLN A 47 -7.79 6.98 4.66
CA GLN A 47 -8.07 7.90 3.55
C GLN A 47 -6.80 8.24 2.75
N ARG A 48 -5.67 8.45 3.43
CA ARG A 48 -4.37 8.69 2.77
C ARG A 48 -3.92 7.50 1.95
N ALA A 49 -4.01 6.29 2.49
CA ALA A 49 -3.65 5.07 1.77
C ALA A 49 -4.50 4.89 0.49
N ALA A 50 -5.81 5.10 0.59
CA ALA A 50 -6.71 5.03 -0.57
C ALA A 50 -6.42 6.13 -1.61
N ALA A 51 -6.09 7.35 -1.16
CA ALA A 51 -5.74 8.45 -2.04
C ALA A 51 -4.42 8.21 -2.78
N GLU A 52 -3.40 7.66 -2.12
CA GLU A 52 -2.13 7.29 -2.75
C GLU A 52 -2.33 6.19 -3.81
N GLU A 53 -3.18 5.20 -3.54
CA GLU A 53 -3.48 4.14 -4.49
C GLU A 53 -4.18 4.68 -5.75
N GLN A 54 -5.15 5.59 -5.56
CA GLN A 54 -5.79 6.31 -6.68
C GLN A 54 -4.80 7.17 -7.48
N ALA A 55 -3.93 7.91 -6.81
CA ALA A 55 -2.92 8.72 -7.47
C ALA A 55 -1.96 7.86 -8.30
N ARG A 56 -1.56 6.70 -7.77
CA ARG A 56 -0.68 5.75 -8.47
C ARG A 56 -1.34 5.14 -9.70
N MET A 57 -2.62 4.79 -9.62
CA MET A 57 -3.40 4.33 -10.77
C MET A 57 -3.54 5.43 -11.83
N GLN A 58 -3.79 6.67 -11.43
CA GLN A 58 -3.97 7.78 -12.36
C GLN A 58 -2.65 8.14 -13.09
N ALA A 59 -1.53 8.07 -12.39
CA ALA A 59 -0.20 8.22 -13.00
C ALA A 59 0.11 7.10 -14.00
N ALA A 60 -0.20 5.84 -13.64
CA ALA A 60 -0.02 4.70 -14.55
C ALA A 60 -0.91 4.82 -15.80
N ALA A 61 -2.17 5.24 -15.63
CA ALA A 61 -3.09 5.47 -16.74
C ALA A 61 -2.61 6.60 -17.68
N GLN A 62 -2.07 7.69 -17.14
CA GLN A 62 -1.49 8.76 -17.96
C GLN A 62 -0.26 8.30 -18.75
N GLN A 63 0.61 7.49 -18.15
CA GLN A 63 1.76 6.93 -18.88
C GLN A 63 1.33 6.01 -20.02
N ALA A 64 0.30 5.17 -19.81
CA ALA A 64 -0.24 4.32 -20.86
C ALA A 64 -0.89 5.14 -22.00
N ALA A 65 -1.65 6.19 -21.66
CA ALA A 65 -2.26 7.08 -22.65
C ALA A 65 -1.22 7.84 -23.48
N ALA A 66 -0.13 8.31 -22.85
CA ALA A 66 0.96 8.99 -23.55
C ALA A 66 1.68 8.07 -24.55
N GLN A 67 1.89 6.79 -24.21
CA GLN A 67 2.48 5.82 -25.14
C GLN A 67 1.57 5.54 -26.35
N GLN A 68 0.25 5.44 -26.15
CA GLN A 68 -0.69 5.25 -27.26
C GLN A 68 -0.77 6.48 -28.18
N ALA A 69 -0.71 7.70 -27.63
CA ALA A 69 -0.70 8.92 -28.43
C ALA A 69 0.58 9.03 -29.28
N ALA A 70 1.74 8.65 -28.74
CA ALA A 70 3.00 8.65 -29.48
C ALA A 70 3.00 7.62 -30.64
N ALA A 71 2.32 6.48 -30.48
CA ALA A 71 2.20 5.47 -31.53
C ALA A 71 1.26 5.89 -32.67
N GLN A 72 0.30 6.80 -32.44
CA GLN A 72 -0.61 7.28 -33.50
C GLN A 72 -0.08 8.50 -34.27
N GLN A 73 0.94 9.19 -33.77
CA GLN A 73 1.51 10.36 -34.44
C GLN A 73 2.66 10.05 -35.39
N VAL A 74 2.87 8.79 -35.79
CA VAL A 74 3.79 8.50 -36.89
C VAL A 74 3.23 9.15 -38.15
N PRO A 75 3.86 10.22 -38.68
CA PRO A 75 3.41 10.84 -39.91
C PRO A 75 3.60 9.83 -41.02
N ALA A 76 2.64 9.73 -41.94
CA ALA A 76 2.81 9.02 -43.21
C ALA A 76 3.86 9.74 -44.07
N ALA A 77 5.13 9.67 -43.65
CA ALA A 77 6.29 10.10 -44.40
C ALA A 77 6.89 8.86 -45.07
N GLN A 78 6.50 8.69 -46.34
CA GLN A 78 7.27 8.08 -47.43
C GLN A 78 8.18 6.90 -47.06
N ALA A 79 7.72 5.70 -47.46
CA ALA A 79 8.44 4.44 -47.39
C ALA A 79 9.92 4.54 -47.87
N PRO A 80 10.87 4.13 -47.02
CA PRO A 80 11.82 3.10 -47.37
C PRO A 80 11.16 1.74 -47.09
N ALA A 81 11.25 0.82 -48.03
CA ALA A 81 10.77 -0.55 -47.87
C ALA A 81 11.30 -1.17 -46.57
N GLN A 82 10.45 -1.22 -45.54
CA GLN A 82 10.72 -2.01 -44.35
C GLN A 82 10.42 -3.45 -44.73
N VAL A 83 11.51 -4.19 -44.84
CA VAL A 83 11.57 -5.64 -44.84
C VAL A 83 10.40 -6.24 -44.07
N THR A 84 9.60 -6.98 -44.83
CA THR A 84 8.67 -7.99 -44.35
C THR A 84 9.19 -8.64 -43.08
N SER A 85 8.31 -8.74 -42.10
CA SER A 85 8.40 -9.57 -40.91
C SER A 85 8.87 -10.99 -41.26
N ALA A 86 10.17 -11.17 -41.42
CA ALA A 86 10.89 -12.41 -41.22
C ALA A 86 11.51 -12.24 -39.84
N GLY A 87 10.76 -12.61 -38.80
CA GLY A 87 11.21 -12.34 -37.43
C GLY A 87 10.52 -13.17 -36.36
N GLY A 88 9.40 -13.85 -36.64
CA GLY A 88 8.79 -14.73 -35.65
C GLY A 88 9.73 -15.86 -35.19
N GLY A 89 10.54 -16.42 -36.10
CA GLY A 89 11.54 -17.44 -35.77
C GLY A 89 12.79 -16.86 -35.09
N ASP A 90 13.25 -15.69 -35.53
CA ASP A 90 14.44 -15.02 -34.99
C ASP A 90 14.18 -14.45 -33.59
N ASP A 91 12.99 -13.93 -33.33
CA ASP A 91 12.56 -13.48 -32.00
C ASP A 91 12.42 -14.65 -31.02
N LEU A 92 11.94 -15.82 -31.48
CA LEU A 92 11.89 -17.03 -30.67
C LEU A 92 13.31 -17.49 -30.32
N MET A 93 14.24 -17.45 -31.27
CA MET A 93 15.64 -17.78 -30.99
C MET A 93 16.32 -16.79 -30.06
N ALA A 94 16.10 -15.48 -30.24
CA ALA A 94 16.61 -14.45 -29.35
C ALA A 94 16.08 -14.63 -27.91
N GLN A 95 14.81 -15.03 -27.75
CA GLN A 95 14.24 -15.35 -26.45
C GLN A 95 14.83 -16.62 -25.82
N LEU A 96 15.09 -17.67 -26.61
CA LEU A 96 15.76 -18.89 -26.14
C LEU A 96 17.19 -18.62 -25.66
N GLU A 97 17.93 -17.76 -26.37
CA GLU A 97 19.30 -17.37 -26.00
C GLU A 97 19.33 -16.57 -24.68
N ARG A 98 18.37 -15.65 -24.50
CA ARG A 98 18.23 -14.90 -23.24
C ARG A 98 17.94 -15.79 -22.04
N LEU A 99 17.08 -16.80 -22.21
CA LEU A 99 16.81 -17.79 -21.17
C LEU A 99 18.06 -18.61 -20.81
N ALA A 100 18.87 -18.98 -21.80
CA ALA A 100 20.13 -19.70 -21.58
C ALA A 100 21.15 -18.84 -20.80
N GLN A 101 21.22 -17.54 -21.10
CA GLN A 101 22.11 -16.62 -20.41
C GLN A 101 21.71 -16.44 -18.94
N LEU A 102 20.41 -16.30 -18.65
CA LEU A 102 19.87 -16.22 -17.29
C LEU A 102 20.12 -17.51 -16.48
N LYS A 103 20.01 -18.68 -17.12
CA LYS A 103 20.36 -19.98 -16.53
C LYS A 103 21.87 -20.05 -16.19
N SER A 104 22.74 -19.65 -17.13
CA SER A 104 24.20 -19.66 -16.91
C SER A 104 24.64 -18.69 -15.81
N SER A 105 23.87 -17.61 -15.61
CA SER A 105 24.08 -16.65 -14.54
C SER A 105 23.56 -17.14 -13.17
N GLY A 106 22.95 -18.32 -13.11
CA GLY A 106 22.35 -18.89 -11.91
C GLY A 106 21.06 -18.20 -11.46
N ILE A 107 20.47 -17.33 -12.30
CA ILE A 107 19.23 -16.59 -11.99
C ILE A 107 18.00 -17.50 -12.16
N LEU A 108 18.07 -18.44 -13.09
CA LEU A 108 17.04 -19.46 -13.32
C LEU A 108 17.56 -20.84 -12.94
N SER A 109 16.72 -21.62 -12.27
CA SER A 109 16.96 -23.05 -12.06
C SER A 109 16.74 -23.85 -13.34
N ASP A 110 17.29 -25.07 -13.40
CA ASP A 110 17.08 -25.99 -14.53
C ASP A 110 15.60 -26.27 -14.81
N ALA A 111 14.80 -26.38 -13.74
CA ALA A 111 13.36 -26.64 -13.82
C ALA A 111 12.60 -25.46 -14.45
N GLU A 112 12.94 -24.23 -14.07
CA GLU A 112 12.31 -23.02 -14.60
C GLU A 112 12.70 -22.75 -16.06
N PHE A 113 13.96 -23.01 -16.42
CA PHE A 113 14.41 -22.93 -17.80
C PHE A 113 13.66 -23.91 -18.71
N ALA A 114 13.48 -25.16 -18.26
CA ALA A 114 12.76 -26.18 -19.03
C ALA A 114 11.27 -25.81 -19.23
N ALA A 115 10.61 -25.28 -18.20
CA ALA A 115 9.22 -24.83 -18.27
C ALA A 115 9.05 -23.63 -19.23
N ALA A 116 9.96 -22.65 -19.17
CA ALA A 116 9.93 -21.50 -20.07
C ALA A 116 10.17 -21.91 -21.53
N LYS A 117 11.15 -22.80 -21.78
CA LYS A 117 11.42 -23.33 -23.12
C LYS A 117 10.22 -24.10 -23.68
N ALA A 118 9.56 -24.93 -22.88
CA ALA A 118 8.35 -25.66 -23.28
C ALA A 118 7.20 -24.71 -23.64
N LYS A 119 7.06 -23.59 -22.91
CA LYS A 119 6.04 -22.56 -23.19
C LYS A 119 6.32 -21.78 -24.49
N LEU A 120 7.59 -21.64 -24.89
CA LEU A 120 7.96 -20.98 -26.15
C LEU A 120 7.83 -21.88 -27.38
N LEU A 121 7.97 -23.20 -27.23
CA LEU A 121 7.98 -24.17 -28.33
C LEU A 121 6.70 -25.02 -28.43
N GLY A 122 5.81 -24.90 -27.44
CA GLY A 122 4.62 -25.74 -27.27
C GLY A 122 3.32 -25.08 -27.68
#